data_AF-A0A2X0IZW3-F1
#
_entry.id   AF-A0A2X0IZW3-F1
#
_cell.length_a   1.000
_cell.length_b   1.000
_cell.length_c   1.000
_cell.angle_alpha   90.00
_cell.angle_beta   90.00
_cell.angle_gamma   90.00
#
_symmetry.space_group_name_H-M   'P 1'
#
loop_
_entity.id
_entity.type
_entity.pdbx_description
1 polymer ?
#
loop_
_entity_poly.entity_id
_entity_poly.type
_entity_poly.pdbx_seq_one_letter_code
_entity_poly.pdbx_strand_id
1 'polypeptide(L)' 'MRSYVTTLIPVVVLLATVLWVYQDASAQARRGTPVFFSVGSVEVSKPATWALGCLCAWIVFTPLYLTCRRVKG' A
#
# COMPACT_ATOMS: atom_id res chain seq x y z
N MET A 1 -26.09 -1.88 10.34
CA MET A 1 -24.90 -1.20 10.91
C MET A 1 -23.68 -2.12 11.12
N ARG A 2 -23.82 -3.32 11.69
CA ARG A 2 -22.68 -4.21 12.04
C ARG A 2 -21.75 -4.57 10.87
N SER A 3 -22.28 -4.82 9.67
CA SER A 3 -21.45 -5.14 8.49
C SER A 3 -20.68 -3.96 7.90
N TYR A 4 -21.20 -2.73 8.02
CA TYR A 4 -20.51 -1.55 7.48
C TYR A 4 -19.21 -1.26 8.24
N VAL A 5 -19.22 -1.46 9.56
CA VAL A 5 -18.02 -1.30 10.39
C VAL A 5 -16.95 -2.31 9.98
N THR A 6 -17.34 -3.56 9.70
CA THR A 6 -16.42 -4.62 9.27
C THR A 6 -15.77 -4.31 7.91
N THR A 7 -16.47 -3.63 7.00
CA THR A 7 -15.93 -3.26 5.68
C THR A 7 -15.23 -1.91 5.69
N LEU A 8 -15.66 -0.95 6.52
CA LEU A 8 -15.07 0.40 6.59
C LEU A 8 -13.71 0.40 7.26
N ILE A 9 -13.50 -0.38 8.32
CA ILE A 9 -12.21 -0.45 9.01
C ILE A 9 -11.05 -0.77 8.04
N PRO A 10 -11.08 -1.85 7.25
CA PRO A 10 -9.99 -2.16 6.34
C PRO A 10 -9.82 -1.11 5.23
N VAL A 11 -10.90 -0.48 4.78
CA VAL A 11 -10.83 0.62 3.80
C VAL A 11 -10.13 1.84 4.39
N VAL A 12 -10.47 2.23 5.62
CA VAL A 12 -9.83 3.34 6.32
C VAL A 12 -8.35 3.05 6.58
N VAL A 13 -8.01 1.84 7.02
CA VAL A 13 -6.61 1.42 7.23
C VAL A 13 -5.84 1.47 5.91
N LEU A 14 -6.44 1.00 4.81
CA LEU A 14 -5.82 1.03 3.50
C LEU A 14 -5.57 2.47 3.04
N LEU A 15 -6.56 3.36 3.15
CA LEU A 15 -6.40 4.78 2.79
C LEU A 15 -5.35 5.48 3.66
N ALA A 16 -5.35 5.23 4.98
CA ALA A 16 -4.36 5.78 5.90
C ALA A 16 -2.95 5.32 5.54
N THR A 17 -2.79 4.04 5.21
CA THR A 17 -1.49 3.46 4.81
C THR A 17 -1.00 4.08 3.49
N VAL A 18 -1.87 4.20 2.48
CA VAL A 18 -1.51 4.82 1.19
C VAL A 18 -1.11 6.27 1.36
N LEU A 19 -1.87 7.03 2.17
CA LEU A 19 -1.56 8.42 2.45
C LEU A 19 -0.22 8.57 3.18
N TRP A 20 0.04 7.70 4.16
CA TRP A 20 1.31 7.68 4.88
C TRP A 20 2.49 7.35 3.96
N VAL A 21 2.37 6.33 3.11
CA VAL A 21 3.41 5.98 2.12
C VAL A 21 3.67 7.14 1.16
N TYR A 22 2.63 7.82 0.69
CA TYR A 22 2.78 9.00 -0.17
C TYR A 22 3.52 10.14 0.54
N GLN A 23 3.16 10.43 1.79
CA GLN A 23 3.80 11.48 2.59
C GLN A 23 5.26 11.15 2.89
N ASP A 24 5.56 9.91 3.27
CA ASP A 24 6.91 9.43 3.53
C ASP A 24 7.79 9.54 2.27
N ALA A 25 7.30 9.02 1.13
CA ALA A 25 7.99 9.14 -0.14
C ALA A 25 8.17 10.60 -0.57
N SER A 26 7.17 11.46 -0.34
CA SER A 26 7.29 12.89 -0.63
C SER A 26 8.33 13.58 0.26
N ALA A 27 8.42 13.19 1.54
CA ALA A 27 9.41 13.73 2.46
C ALA A 27 10.84 13.28 2.08
N GLN A 28 10.99 12.03 1.68
CA GLN A 28 12.24 11.45 1.18
C GLN A 28 12.68 12.07 -0.16
N ALA A 29 11.76 12.30 -1.10
CA ALA A 29 12.05 13.06 -2.33
C ALA A 29 12.59 14.47 -2.02
N ARG A 30 11.99 15.17 -1.06
CA ARG A 30 12.44 16.50 -0.62
C ARG A 30 13.82 16.49 0.03
N ARG A 31 14.26 15.35 0.60
CA ARG A 31 15.58 15.15 1.19
C ARG A 31 16.66 14.80 0.16
N GLY A 32 16.32 14.72 -1.13
CA GLY A 32 17.27 14.43 -2.20
C GLY A 32 17.48 12.94 -2.47
N THR A 33 16.67 12.07 -1.89
CA THR A 33 16.69 10.61 -2.10
C THR A 33 15.38 10.17 -2.79
N PRO A 34 15.20 10.49 -4.09
CA PRO A 34 13.95 10.22 -4.80
C PRO A 34 13.75 8.74 -5.12
N VAL A 35 14.77 7.89 -5.01
CA VAL A 35 14.67 6.46 -5.34
C VAL A 35 14.06 5.72 -4.16
N PHE A 36 12.79 5.33 -4.30
CA PHE A 36 12.05 4.60 -3.24
C PHE A 36 12.21 3.08 -3.37
N PHE A 37 12.36 2.61 -4.61
CA PHE A 37 12.45 1.20 -4.91
C PHE A 37 13.21 0.99 -6.21
N SER A 38 14.15 0.06 -6.19
CA SER A 38 14.88 -0.37 -7.38
C SER A 38 14.95 -1.89 -7.37
N VAL A 39 14.35 -2.53 -8.38
CA VAL A 39 14.46 -3.97 -8.61
C VAL A 39 14.76 -4.21 -10.07
N GLY A 40 15.96 -4.74 -10.33
CA GLY A 40 16.45 -4.98 -11.69
C GLY A 40 16.53 -3.67 -12.49
N SER A 41 15.77 -3.60 -13.59
CA SER A 41 15.69 -2.41 -14.46
C SER A 41 14.53 -1.47 -14.10
N VAL A 42 13.73 -1.79 -13.07
CA VAL A 42 12.58 -0.98 -12.66
C VAL A 42 12.99 -0.10 -11.48
N GLU A 43 12.96 1.20 -11.70
CA GLU A 43 13.22 2.21 -10.68
C GLU A 43 11.96 3.04 -10.45
N VAL A 44 11.54 3.13 -9.19
CA VAL A 44 10.41 3.96 -8.78
C VAL A 44 10.96 5.19 -8.08
N SER A 45 11.05 6.28 -8.84
CA SER A 45 11.57 7.57 -8.38
C SER A 45 10.49 8.61 -8.07
N LYS A 46 9.21 8.26 -8.32
CA LYS A 46 8.06 9.15 -8.10
C LYS A 46 7.28 8.71 -6.85
N PRO A 47 7.00 9.62 -5.90
CA PRO A 47 6.23 9.31 -4.69
C PRO A 47 4.85 8.71 -5.00
N ALA A 48 4.16 9.25 -6.02
CA ALA A 48 2.86 8.76 -6.45
C ALA A 48 2.93 7.32 -7.00
N THR A 49 3.96 7.00 -7.79
CA THR A 49 4.16 5.66 -8.35
C THR A 49 4.47 4.64 -7.24
N TRP A 50 5.25 5.03 -6.22
CA TRP A 50 5.52 4.17 -5.07
C TRP A 50 4.26 3.91 -4.24
N ALA A 51 3.48 4.96 -3.95
CA ALA A 51 2.21 4.82 -3.23
C ALA A 51 1.20 3.92 -3.97
N LEU A 52 1.11 4.07 -5.30
CA LEU A 52 0.29 3.19 -6.14
C LEU A 52 0.81 1.74 -6.14
N GLY A 53 2.13 1.54 -6.15
CA GLY A 53 2.74 0.21 -6.02
C GLY A 53 2.35 -0.47 -4.69
N CYS A 54 2.43 0.25 -3.57
CA CYS A 54 2.00 -0.23 -2.26
C CYS A 54 0.49 -0.53 -2.22
N LEU A 55 -0.34 0.30 -2.87
CA LEU A 55 -1.79 0.05 -2.99
C LEU A 55 -2.06 -1.23 -3.78
N CYS A 56 -1.42 -1.42 -4.94
CA CYS A 56 -1.56 -2.63 -5.74
C CYS A 56 -1.14 -3.87 -4.95
N ALA A 57 -0.02 -3.82 -4.23
CA ALA A 57 0.42 -4.90 -3.36
C ALA A 57 -0.65 -5.21 -2.29
N TRP A 58 -1.20 -4.19 -1.64
CA TRP A 58 -2.29 -4.37 -0.68
C TRP A 58 -3.51 -5.06 -1.29
N ILE A 59 -3.97 -4.60 -2.45
CA ILE A 59 -5.14 -5.15 -3.15
C ILE A 59 -4.91 -6.60 -3.57
N VAL A 60 -3.67 -7.02 -3.86
CA VAL A 60 -3.36 -8.41 -4.26
C VAL A 60 -3.10 -9.30 -3.04
N PHE A 61 -2.22 -8.90 -2.13
CA PHE A 61 -1.80 -9.74 -1.00
C PHE A 61 -2.87 -9.88 0.09
N THR A 62 -3.69 -8.86 0.31
CA THR A 62 -4.75 -8.92 1.33
C THR A 62 -5.83 -9.97 1.03
N PRO A 63 -6.47 -9.97 -0.16
CA PRO A 63 -7.45 -11.01 -0.48
C PRO A 63 -6.81 -12.39 -0.60
N LEU A 64 -5.56 -12.49 -1.10
CA LEU A 64 -4.82 -13.74 -1.10
C LEU A 64 -4.62 -14.28 0.32
N TYR A 65 -4.16 -13.45 1.25
CA TYR A 65 -3.98 -13.83 2.66
C TYR A 65 -5.30 -14.30 3.29
N LEU A 66 -6.40 -13.56 3.08
CA LEU A 66 -7.71 -13.92 3.60
C LEU A 66 -8.25 -15.22 2.98
N THR A 67 -8.03 -15.43 1.69
CA THR A 67 -8.42 -16.67 0.99
C THR A 67 -7.62 -17.86 1.51
N CYS A 68 -6.30 -17.74 1.60
CA CYS A 68 -5.43 -18.76 2.16
C CYS A 68 -5.77 -19.08 3.62
N ARG A 69 -6.15 -18.06 4.41
CA ARG A 69 -6.61 -18.26 5.79
C ARG A 69 -7.92 -19.05 5.86
N ARG A 70 -8.86 -18.82 4.94
CA ARG A 70 -10.11 -19.61 4.85
C ARG A 70 -9.89 -21.06 4.43
N VAL A 71 -8.86 -21.35 3.61
CA VAL A 71 -8.54 -22.72 3.20
C VAL A 71 -7.96 -23.56 4.36
N LYS A 72 -7.42 -22.89 5.39
CA LYS A 72 -6.81 -23.54 6.56
C LYS A 72 -7.71 -23.63 7.80
N GLY A 73 -8.94 -23.12 7.77
CA GLY A 73 -9.88 -23.13 8.89
C GLY A 73 -11.18 -23.84 8.54
#